data_AF-A0A4D9ED57-F1
#
_entry.id   AF-A0A4D9ED57-F1
#
_cell.length_a   1.000
_cell.length_b   1.000
_cell.length_c   1.000
_cell.angle_alpha   90.00
_cell.angle_beta   90.00
_cell.angle_gamma   90.00
#
_symmetry.space_group_name_H-M   'P 1'
#
loop_
_entity.id
_entity.type
_entity.pdbx_description
1 polymer ?
#
loop_
_entity_poly.entity_id
_entity_poly.type
_entity_poly.pdbx_seq_one_letter_code
_entity_poly.pdbx_strand_id
1 'polypeptide(L)'
;MKNVACGGAWEGFAETMKPEHLLCLLLSCFPLPEAACKPLKADCTLIKCSPCPDQHTAVTSENNCCAICAPPCSCPDYQQFECAMQGYEDGNVPVGKSFHIDFATQLCTCVSTGNISCASVCPTVSPTCKETGSPPDGCPQCVCPIDNDRSVTAGSTIPRDSEICVCPPEGGKLLCTPTTPLQSNNE
;
A
#
# COMPACT_ATOMS: atom_id res chain seq x y z
N MET A 1 -14.93 -8.71 -50.37
CA MET A 1 -13.77 -7.98 -50.93
C MET A 1 -13.43 -6.80 -50.02
N LYS A 2 -12.48 -6.97 -49.11
CA LYS A 2 -11.74 -5.89 -48.45
C LYS A 2 -10.32 -6.41 -48.24
N ASN A 3 -9.39 -5.92 -49.04
CA ASN A 3 -7.97 -6.20 -48.91
C ASN A 3 -7.44 -5.38 -47.72
N VAL A 4 -6.82 -6.03 -46.76
CA VAL A 4 -5.94 -5.37 -45.79
C VAL A 4 -4.52 -5.78 -46.15
N ALA A 5 -3.77 -4.83 -46.68
CA ALA A 5 -2.34 -4.94 -46.89
C ALA A 5 -1.61 -4.70 -45.56
N CYS A 6 -0.67 -5.56 -45.21
CA CYS A 6 0.42 -5.24 -44.29
C CYS A 6 1.73 -5.48 -45.03
N GLY A 7 2.20 -4.44 -45.70
CA GLY A 7 3.63 -4.26 -46.00
C GLY A 7 4.29 -3.59 -44.79
N GLY A 8 5.46 -4.07 -44.40
CA GLY A 8 6.21 -3.52 -43.27
C GLY A 8 7.48 -4.30 -42.94
N ALA A 9 8.50 -4.06 -43.77
CA ALA A 9 9.94 -4.20 -43.56
C ALA A 9 10.46 -4.74 -42.21
N TRP A 10 11.16 -5.88 -42.23
CA TRP A 10 12.29 -6.19 -41.35
C TRP A 10 13.33 -7.01 -42.12
N GLU A 11 14.39 -6.33 -42.58
CA GLU A 11 15.64 -6.96 -43.00
C GLU A 11 16.38 -7.50 -41.77
N GLY A 12 16.98 -8.67 -41.91
CA GLY A 12 18.07 -9.13 -41.03
C GLY A 12 17.66 -9.88 -39.77
N PHE A 13 17.44 -11.19 -39.88
CA PHE A 13 17.87 -12.21 -38.90
C PHE A 13 17.82 -13.57 -39.60
N ALA A 14 18.77 -13.77 -40.52
CA ALA A 14 19.02 -15.06 -41.14
C ALA A 14 20.18 -15.73 -40.40
N GLU A 15 19.96 -16.24 -39.19
CA GLU A 15 20.90 -17.18 -38.58
C GLU A 15 20.23 -18.04 -37.50
N THR A 16 20.10 -19.33 -37.82
CA THR A 16 19.76 -20.46 -36.92
C THR A 16 18.28 -20.64 -36.53
N MET A 17 17.42 -20.92 -37.51
CA MET A 17 16.11 -21.53 -37.25
C MET A 17 16.18 -23.06 -37.30
N LYS A 18 15.72 -23.72 -36.23
CA LYS A 18 15.55 -25.18 -36.13
C LYS A 18 14.46 -25.67 -37.11
N PRO A 19 14.59 -26.90 -37.66
CA PRO A 19 13.71 -27.43 -38.71
C PRO A 19 12.22 -27.51 -38.34
N GLU A 20 11.89 -27.38 -37.05
CA GLU A 20 10.53 -27.41 -36.50
C GLU A 20 9.74 -26.11 -36.80
N HIS A 21 10.42 -25.02 -37.14
CA HIS A 21 9.80 -23.72 -37.45
C HIS A 21 9.47 -23.55 -38.94
N LEU A 22 10.06 -24.38 -39.81
CA LEU A 22 9.79 -24.34 -41.26
C LEU A 22 8.39 -24.88 -41.60
N LEU A 23 7.85 -25.77 -40.77
CA LEU A 23 6.56 -26.42 -41.01
C LEU A 23 5.37 -25.46 -40.77
N CYS A 24 5.52 -24.47 -39.88
CA CYS A 24 4.49 -23.46 -39.63
C CYS A 24 4.43 -22.36 -40.70
N LEU A 25 5.55 -22.04 -41.36
CA LEU A 25 5.60 -20.99 -42.39
C LEU A 25 4.93 -21.40 -43.71
N LEU A 26 4.84 -22.70 -43.99
CA LEU A 26 4.24 -23.24 -45.22
C LEU A 26 2.72 -23.47 -45.15
N LEU A 27 2.09 -23.31 -43.97
CA LEU A 27 0.65 -23.57 -43.76
C LEU A 27 -0.22 -22.29 -43.72
N SER A 28 0.32 -21.13 -44.10
CA SER A 28 -0.38 -19.84 -44.03
C SER A 28 -1.32 -19.52 -45.21
N CYS A 29 -1.53 -20.46 -46.14
CA CYS A 29 -2.29 -20.21 -47.39
C CYS A 29 -3.56 -21.05 -47.58
N PHE A 30 -4.05 -21.74 -46.54
CA PHE A 30 -5.36 -22.40 -46.60
C PHE A 30 -6.34 -21.75 -45.61
N PRO A 31 -7.58 -21.41 -46.04
CA PRO A 31 -8.62 -20.94 -45.13
C PRO A 31 -9.10 -22.15 -44.31
N LEU A 32 -8.41 -22.42 -43.20
CA LEU A 32 -8.84 -23.41 -42.22
C LEU A 32 -9.96 -22.81 -41.36
N PRO A 33 -11.04 -23.56 -41.08
CA PRO A 33 -12.10 -23.13 -40.17
C PRO A 33 -11.51 -22.84 -38.79
N GLU A 34 -12.11 -21.88 -38.08
CA GLU A 34 -11.78 -21.41 -36.71
C GLU A 34 -11.76 -22.54 -35.67
N ALA A 35 -10.80 -23.45 -35.76
CA ALA A 35 -10.39 -24.32 -34.68
C ALA A 35 -9.22 -23.60 -34.00
N ALA A 36 -9.59 -22.83 -32.98
CA ALA A 36 -8.70 -22.13 -32.09
C ALA A 36 -7.40 -22.90 -31.84
N CYS A 37 -6.26 -22.28 -32.21
CA CYS A 37 -5.00 -22.52 -31.51
C CYS A 37 -5.19 -22.02 -30.07
N LYS A 38 -5.92 -22.80 -29.27
CA LYS A 38 -6.00 -22.61 -27.83
C LYS A 38 -4.57 -22.85 -27.35
N PRO A 39 -3.91 -21.89 -26.68
CA PRO A 39 -2.58 -22.13 -26.13
C PRO A 39 -2.67 -23.40 -25.29
N LEU A 40 -1.83 -24.38 -25.61
CA LEU A 40 -1.77 -25.64 -24.89
C LEU A 40 -1.38 -25.29 -23.45
N LYS A 41 -2.38 -25.26 -22.55
CA LYS A 41 -2.14 -25.04 -21.13
C LYS A 41 -1.20 -26.16 -20.69
N ALA A 42 -0.01 -25.81 -20.22
CA ALA A 42 0.97 -26.79 -19.77
C ALA A 42 0.31 -27.71 -18.73
N ASP A 43 0.38 -29.02 -18.95
CA ASP A 43 -0.17 -30.00 -18.01
C ASP A 43 0.79 -30.09 -16.82
N CYS A 44 0.47 -29.34 -15.76
CA CYS A 44 1.33 -29.17 -14.59
C CYS A 44 1.08 -30.23 -13.49
N THR A 45 0.31 -31.28 -13.77
CA THR A 45 -0.13 -32.26 -12.76
C THR A 45 1.00 -33.11 -12.17
N LEU A 46 2.13 -33.22 -12.87
CA LEU A 46 3.28 -34.04 -12.46
C LEU A 46 4.49 -33.24 -11.94
N ILE A 47 4.39 -31.90 -11.88
CA ILE A 47 5.50 -31.05 -11.46
C ILE A 47 5.40 -30.76 -9.96
N LYS A 48 6.41 -31.21 -9.20
CA LYS A 48 6.62 -30.77 -7.81
C LYS A 48 7.49 -29.52 -7.83
N CYS A 49 6.89 -28.38 -7.55
CA CYS A 49 7.61 -27.11 -7.43
C CYS A 49 8.34 -27.05 -6.09
N SER A 50 9.58 -26.56 -6.10
CA SER A 50 10.25 -26.20 -4.85
C SER A 50 9.48 -25.06 -4.17
N PRO A 51 9.25 -25.15 -2.85
CA PRO A 51 8.71 -24.02 -2.11
C PRO A 51 9.68 -22.85 -2.18
N CYS A 52 9.15 -21.64 -2.19
CA CYS A 52 10.01 -20.46 -2.07
C CYS A 52 10.75 -20.52 -0.73
N PRO A 53 12.08 -20.31 -0.72
CA PRO A 53 12.81 -20.12 0.53
C PRO A 53 12.19 -18.95 1.28
N ASP A 54 12.04 -19.08 2.61
CA ASP A 54 11.60 -18.05 3.56
C ASP A 54 10.37 -17.19 3.23
N GLN A 55 9.17 -17.80 3.25
CA GLN A 55 7.88 -17.08 3.25
C GLN A 55 7.63 -16.13 2.07
N HIS A 56 8.46 -16.16 1.03
CA HIS A 56 8.24 -15.37 -0.17
C HIS A 56 6.90 -15.76 -0.81
N THR A 57 6.17 -14.75 -1.26
CA THR A 57 4.89 -14.98 -1.93
C THR A 57 5.17 -15.52 -3.33
N ALA A 58 4.60 -16.69 -3.62
CA ALA A 58 4.61 -17.30 -4.93
C ALA A 58 3.70 -16.51 -5.89
N VAL A 59 4.23 -16.04 -7.02
CA VAL A 59 3.46 -15.37 -8.07
C VAL A 59 3.29 -16.32 -9.26
N THR A 60 2.04 -16.63 -9.62
CA THR A 60 1.74 -17.48 -10.77
C THR A 60 1.84 -16.66 -12.06
N SER A 61 2.74 -17.04 -12.97
CA SER A 61 2.77 -16.54 -14.35
C SER A 61 1.94 -17.47 -15.24
N GLU A 62 1.16 -16.92 -16.17
CA GLU A 62 0.17 -17.65 -16.98
C GLU A 62 0.74 -18.84 -17.78
N ASN A 63 2.06 -18.95 -17.94
CA ASN A 63 2.72 -19.98 -18.74
C ASN A 63 3.70 -20.88 -17.97
N ASN A 64 3.82 -20.73 -16.65
CA ASN A 64 4.73 -21.54 -15.85
C ASN A 64 3.99 -22.48 -14.89
N CYS A 65 4.42 -23.75 -14.86
CA CYS A 65 3.88 -24.73 -13.92
C CYS A 65 4.27 -24.50 -12.47
N CYS A 66 5.31 -23.69 -12.24
CA CYS A 66 5.73 -23.26 -10.92
C CYS A 66 5.61 -21.75 -10.78
N ALA A 67 5.15 -21.32 -9.62
CA ALA A 67 5.18 -19.91 -9.25
C ALA A 67 6.61 -19.42 -9.15
N ILE A 68 6.84 -18.20 -9.62
CA ILE A 68 8.11 -17.51 -9.44
C ILE A 68 8.04 -16.81 -8.09
N CYS A 69 9.08 -16.96 -7.26
CA CYS A 69 9.16 -16.27 -5.98
C CYS A 69 9.36 -14.78 -6.26
N ALA A 70 8.49 -13.94 -5.68
CA ALA A 70 8.65 -12.50 -5.82
C ALA A 70 9.96 -12.05 -5.14
N PRO A 71 10.73 -11.13 -5.79
CA PRO A 71 11.95 -10.60 -5.19
C PRO A 71 11.61 -9.82 -3.91
N PRO A 72 12.49 -9.81 -2.90
CA PRO A 72 12.29 -8.98 -1.71
C PRO A 72 12.34 -7.49 -2.09
N CYS A 73 11.76 -6.65 -1.25
CA CYS A 73 11.86 -5.21 -1.42
C CYS A 73 13.11 -4.68 -0.72
N SER A 74 13.87 -3.83 -1.39
CA SER A 74 14.96 -3.10 -0.74
C SER A 74 14.39 -1.95 0.08
N CYS A 75 14.89 -1.78 1.31
CA CYS A 75 14.55 -0.64 2.15
C CYS A 75 15.06 0.65 1.51
N PRO A 76 14.25 1.73 1.50
CA PRO A 76 14.71 3.04 1.06
C PRO A 76 15.91 3.49 1.89
N ASP A 77 16.86 4.18 1.27
CA ASP A 77 18.09 4.63 1.96
C ASP A 77 17.82 5.43 3.24
N TYR A 78 16.76 6.25 3.21
CA TYR A 78 16.36 7.07 4.36
C TYR A 78 15.60 6.30 5.45
N GLN A 79 15.27 5.02 5.25
CA GLN A 79 14.57 4.16 6.22
C GLN A 79 15.39 2.91 6.61
N GLN A 80 16.68 2.83 6.22
CA GLN A 80 17.50 1.65 6.50
C GLN A 80 17.59 1.34 8.00
N PHE A 81 17.63 2.37 8.84
CA PHE A 81 17.73 2.21 10.29
C PHE A 81 16.44 1.60 10.88
N GLU A 82 15.27 2.08 10.47
CA GLU A 82 13.96 1.62 10.89
C GLU A 82 13.68 0.18 10.44
N CYS A 83 14.14 -0.18 9.24
CA CYS A 83 14.15 -1.55 8.74
C CYS A 83 15.05 -2.45 9.60
N ALA A 84 16.29 -2.03 9.86
CA ALA A 84 17.24 -2.80 10.65
C ALA A 84 16.74 -3.01 12.09
N MET A 85 16.16 -1.99 12.72
CA MET A 85 15.55 -2.11 14.06
C MET A 85 14.41 -3.13 14.12
N GLN A 86 13.78 -3.44 12.99
CA GLN A 86 12.71 -4.44 12.88
C GLN A 86 13.19 -5.80 12.40
N GLY A 87 14.50 -6.02 12.34
CA GLY A 87 15.12 -7.30 12.02
C GLY A 87 15.45 -7.50 10.55
N TYR A 88 15.37 -6.45 9.72
CA TYR A 88 15.79 -6.47 8.31
C TYR A 88 17.20 -5.88 8.16
N GLU A 89 18.19 -6.52 8.80
CA GLU A 89 19.58 -6.02 8.89
C GLU A 89 20.30 -5.97 7.53
N ASP A 90 19.89 -6.80 6.58
CA ASP A 90 20.42 -6.83 5.21
C ASP A 90 19.75 -5.79 4.29
N GLY A 91 18.80 -5.00 4.84
CA GLY A 91 18.05 -4.00 4.09
C GLY A 91 17.01 -4.59 3.16
N ASN A 92 16.65 -5.88 3.29
CA ASN A 92 15.63 -6.52 2.47
C ASN A 92 14.41 -6.94 3.29
N VAL A 93 13.24 -6.55 2.82
CA VAL A 93 11.96 -6.94 3.40
C VAL A 93 11.34 -8.03 2.54
N PRO A 94 11.04 -9.22 3.10
CA PRO A 94 10.37 -10.28 2.35
C PRO A 94 8.96 -9.85 1.91
N VAL A 95 8.53 -10.32 0.75
CA VAL A 95 7.20 -9.98 0.21
C VAL A 95 6.11 -10.43 1.16
N GLY A 96 5.14 -9.55 1.42
CA GLY A 96 4.04 -9.77 2.35
C GLY A 96 4.39 -9.46 3.82
N LYS A 97 5.64 -9.09 4.12
CA LYS A 97 6.01 -8.57 5.44
C LYS A 97 5.73 -7.09 5.55
N SER A 98 5.39 -6.70 6.78
CA SER A 98 5.06 -5.34 7.15
C SER A 98 5.87 -4.89 8.34
N PHE A 99 6.16 -3.60 8.38
CA PHE A 99 6.98 -2.97 9.41
C PHE A 99 6.50 -1.54 9.66
N HIS A 100 6.73 -1.04 10.86
CA HIS A 100 6.25 0.28 11.30
C HIS A 100 7.34 1.33 11.15
N ILE A 101 6.99 2.52 10.69
CA ILE A 101 7.89 3.68 10.66
C ILE A 101 7.22 4.88 11.35
N ASP A 102 7.95 6.00 11.47
CA ASP A 102 7.44 7.26 12.02
C ASP A 102 6.74 7.08 13.39
N PHE A 103 7.46 6.53 14.37
CA PHE A 103 6.91 6.22 15.71
C PHE A 103 5.66 5.32 15.69
N ALA A 104 5.61 4.38 14.74
CA ALA A 104 4.49 3.48 14.51
C ALA A 104 3.19 4.15 14.05
N THR A 105 3.27 5.35 13.47
CA THR A 105 2.14 6.02 12.82
C THR A 105 1.94 5.62 11.36
N GLN A 106 2.93 4.95 10.76
CA GLN A 106 2.82 4.36 9.42
C GLN A 106 3.14 2.87 9.42
N LEU A 107 2.36 2.11 8.65
CA LEU A 107 2.59 0.71 8.37
C LEU A 107 3.01 0.54 6.91
N CYS A 108 4.23 0.09 6.71
CA CYS A 108 4.83 -0.22 5.43
C CYS A 108 4.76 -1.71 5.15
N THR A 109 4.45 -2.10 3.92
CA THR A 109 4.36 -3.51 3.49
C THR A 109 5.10 -3.70 2.18
N CYS A 110 5.94 -4.74 2.10
CA CYS A 110 6.56 -5.13 0.85
C CYS A 110 5.54 -5.84 -0.06
N VAL A 111 5.19 -5.20 -1.18
CA VAL A 111 4.25 -5.77 -2.16
C VAL A 111 4.99 -6.60 -3.21
N SER A 112 4.28 -7.53 -3.85
CA SER A 112 4.86 -8.47 -4.82
C SER A 112 5.48 -7.83 -6.06
N THR A 113 5.31 -6.52 -6.26
CA THR A 113 5.98 -5.75 -7.31
C THR A 113 7.42 -5.36 -6.97
N GLY A 114 7.92 -5.73 -5.78
CA GLY A 114 9.27 -5.38 -5.30
C GLY A 114 9.37 -3.97 -4.71
N ASN A 115 8.23 -3.31 -4.46
CA ASN A 115 8.17 -1.99 -3.84
C ASN A 115 7.59 -2.08 -2.42
N ILE A 116 7.94 -1.12 -1.57
CA ILE A 116 7.32 -0.94 -0.26
C ILE A 116 6.17 0.06 -0.40
N SER A 117 4.99 -0.34 0.06
CA SER A 117 3.80 0.53 0.14
C SER A 117 3.52 0.86 1.59
N CYS A 118 3.46 2.15 1.92
CA CYS A 118 3.20 2.62 3.28
C CYS A 118 1.84 3.30 3.36
N ALA A 119 1.12 3.05 4.45
CA ALA A 119 -0.12 3.71 4.77
C ALA A 119 -0.07 4.22 6.22
N SER A 120 -0.65 5.39 6.46
CA SER A 120 -0.87 5.87 7.83
C SER A 120 -1.83 4.94 8.56
N VAL A 121 -1.47 4.51 9.77
CA VAL A 121 -2.37 3.79 10.68
C VAL A 121 -3.17 4.75 11.56
N CYS A 122 -2.82 6.04 11.54
CA CYS A 122 -3.54 7.05 12.28
C CYS A 122 -4.90 7.34 11.64
N PRO A 123 -5.93 7.63 12.46
CA PRO A 123 -7.20 8.11 11.94
C PRO A 123 -7.00 9.40 11.16
N THR A 124 -7.72 9.55 10.06
CA THR A 124 -7.69 10.79 9.29
C THR A 124 -8.31 11.92 10.11
N VAL A 125 -7.59 13.02 10.28
CA VAL A 125 -8.10 14.22 10.93
C VAL A 125 -9.26 14.79 10.12
N SER A 126 -10.35 15.15 10.80
CA SER A 126 -11.52 15.73 10.14
C SER A 126 -11.14 17.00 9.35
N PRO A 127 -11.66 17.21 8.12
CA PRO A 127 -11.42 18.45 7.39
C PRO A 127 -12.01 19.69 8.09
N THR A 128 -12.91 19.50 9.06
CA THR A 128 -13.46 20.59 9.87
C THR A 128 -12.59 20.95 11.06
N CYS A 129 -11.47 20.27 11.28
CA CYS A 129 -10.59 20.50 12.40
C CYS A 129 -10.04 21.92 12.39
N LYS A 130 -10.25 22.65 13.48
CA LYS A 130 -9.78 24.03 13.64
C LYS A 130 -8.32 24.08 14.08
N GLU A 131 -7.89 23.11 14.88
CA GLU A 131 -6.53 23.04 15.44
C GLU A 131 -6.12 21.57 15.61
N THR A 132 -4.92 21.23 15.14
CA THR A 132 -4.39 19.85 15.17
C THR A 132 -3.23 19.76 16.15
N GLY A 133 -3.21 18.72 16.98
CA GLY A 133 -2.11 18.42 17.87
C GLY A 133 -1.68 16.97 17.76
N SER A 134 -0.43 16.69 18.13
CA SER A 134 0.11 15.34 18.28
C SER A 134 0.14 14.97 19.78
N PRO A 135 -0.89 14.27 20.30
CA PRO A 135 -0.86 13.65 21.62
C PRO A 135 0.29 12.64 21.77
N PRO A 136 0.47 12.04 22.98
CA PRO A 136 1.56 11.09 23.25
C PRO A 136 1.61 9.87 22.31
N ASP A 137 0.48 9.49 21.71
CA ASP A 137 0.38 8.43 20.70
C ASP A 137 0.90 8.83 19.30
N GLY A 138 1.30 10.09 19.10
CA GLY A 138 1.89 10.58 17.86
C GLY A 138 0.90 10.82 16.73
N CYS A 139 -0.30 10.24 16.80
CA CYS A 139 -1.32 10.41 15.78
C CYS A 139 -1.94 11.82 15.82
N PRO A 140 -2.00 12.52 14.68
CA PRO A 140 -2.60 13.84 14.64
C PRO A 140 -4.10 13.74 14.96
N GLN A 141 -4.58 14.62 15.85
CA GLN A 141 -6.00 14.72 16.19
C GLN A 141 -6.42 16.16 16.45
N CYS A 142 -7.72 16.42 16.45
CA CYS A 142 -8.23 17.73 16.84
C CYS A 142 -8.03 17.97 18.32
N VAL A 143 -7.53 19.16 18.66
CA VAL A 143 -7.24 19.55 20.03
C VAL A 143 -7.75 20.96 20.31
N CYS A 144 -7.87 21.30 21.59
CA CYS A 144 -7.94 22.69 22.03
C CYS A 144 -6.66 23.04 22.79
N PRO A 145 -5.89 24.06 22.36
CA PRO A 145 -4.76 24.56 23.11
C PRO A 145 -5.25 25.24 24.40
N ILE A 146 -4.58 24.92 25.50
CA ILE A 146 -4.81 25.54 26.82
C ILE A 146 -3.76 26.62 27.05
N ASP A 147 -2.50 26.28 26.80
CA ASP A 147 -1.31 27.13 26.89
C ASP A 147 -0.26 26.62 25.89
N ASN A 148 0.93 27.24 25.86
CA ASN A 148 1.94 26.97 24.83
C ASN A 148 2.41 25.50 24.77
N ASP A 149 2.31 24.76 25.87
CA ASP A 149 2.83 23.38 25.98
C ASP A 149 1.71 22.37 26.27
N ARG A 150 0.47 22.82 26.42
CA ARG A 150 -0.65 21.97 26.82
C ARG A 150 -1.85 22.13 25.92
N SER A 151 -2.36 21.00 25.48
CA SER A 151 -3.61 20.90 24.74
C SER A 151 -4.46 19.75 25.28
N VAL A 152 -5.74 19.76 24.95
CA VAL A 152 -6.69 18.71 25.29
C VAL A 152 -7.39 18.21 24.05
N THR A 153 -7.66 16.92 23.99
CA THR A 153 -8.33 16.29 22.86
C THR A 153 -9.74 16.85 22.64
N ALA A 154 -10.13 17.02 21.38
CA ALA A 154 -11.49 17.39 20.99
C ALA A 154 -12.55 16.50 21.65
N GLY A 155 -13.67 17.10 22.04
CA GLY A 155 -14.74 16.43 22.79
C GLY A 155 -14.49 16.30 24.30
N SER A 156 -13.31 16.69 24.81
CA SER A 156 -13.02 16.64 26.24
C SER A 156 -13.81 17.69 27.01
N THR A 157 -14.29 17.30 28.20
CA THR A 157 -14.80 18.24 29.21
C THR A 157 -13.77 18.39 30.30
N ILE A 158 -13.38 19.62 30.60
CA ILE A 158 -12.32 19.99 31.53
C ILE A 158 -12.94 20.84 32.64
N PRO A 159 -13.03 20.34 33.88
CA PRO A 159 -13.41 21.16 35.01
C PRO A 159 -12.28 22.14 35.34
N ARG A 160 -12.64 23.38 35.62
CA ARG A 160 -11.82 24.43 36.23
C ARG A 160 -12.53 24.96 37.47
N ASP A 161 -11.79 25.55 38.41
CA ASP A 161 -12.26 25.86 39.77
C ASP A 161 -13.70 26.38 39.86
N SER A 162 -14.07 27.36 39.01
CA SER A 162 -15.41 27.94 38.96
C SER A 162 -16.11 27.78 37.61
N GLU A 163 -15.55 26.98 36.68
CA GLU A 163 -16.04 26.88 35.31
C GLU A 163 -15.94 25.44 34.77
N ILE A 164 -16.86 25.05 33.91
CA ILE A 164 -16.74 23.83 33.11
C ILE A 164 -16.43 24.24 31.68
N CYS A 165 -15.29 23.79 31.17
CA CYS A 165 -14.86 24.02 29.80
C CYS A 165 -15.08 22.78 28.95
N VAL A 166 -15.55 22.95 27.72
CA VAL A 166 -15.70 21.88 26.74
C VAL A 166 -14.84 22.22 25.54
N CYS A 167 -14.05 21.25 25.09
CA CYS A 167 -13.37 21.32 23.80
C CYS A 167 -14.34 20.80 22.73
N PRO A 168 -14.73 21.62 21.74
CA PRO A 168 -15.61 21.17 20.66
C PRO A 168 -15.04 19.97 19.89
N PRO A 169 -15.87 19.14 19.22
CA PRO A 169 -15.39 18.02 18.42
C PRO A 169 -14.50 18.45 17.24
N GLU A 170 -14.67 19.68 16.74
CA GLU A 170 -13.78 20.26 15.74
C GLU A 170 -12.49 20.88 16.32
N GLY A 171 -12.28 20.82 17.64
CA GLY A 171 -11.13 21.42 18.32
C GLY A 171 -11.16 22.96 18.30
N GLY A 172 -9.99 23.57 18.48
CA GLY A 172 -9.81 25.01 18.49
C GLY A 172 -10.03 25.62 19.88
N LYS A 173 -10.96 26.58 20.02
CA LYS A 173 -11.09 27.32 21.28
C LYS A 173 -11.94 26.56 22.30
N LEU A 174 -11.47 26.48 23.54
CA LEU A 174 -12.25 26.01 24.68
C LEU A 174 -13.47 26.90 24.94
N LEU A 175 -14.61 26.27 25.16
CA LEU A 175 -15.87 26.92 25.52
C LEU A 175 -16.13 26.72 27.01
N CYS A 176 -15.98 27.76 27.81
CA CYS A 176 -16.14 27.69 29.27
C CYS A 176 -17.45 28.32 29.72
N THR A 177 -18.11 27.66 30.68
CA THR A 177 -19.33 28.13 31.32
C THR A 177 -19.16 28.13 32.83
N PRO A 178 -19.61 29.16 33.55
CA PRO A 178 -19.51 29.20 35.00
C PRO A 178 -20.37 28.11 35.64
N THR A 179 -19.86 27.51 36.71
CA THR A 179 -20.52 26.39 37.42
C THR A 179 -21.54 26.90 38.47
N THR A 180 -21.67 28.22 38.65
CA THR A 180 -22.60 28.83 39.62
C THR A 180 -24.06 28.81 39.12
N PRO A 181 -25.05 28.54 40.00
CA PRO A 181 -26.45 28.80 39.67
C PRO A 181 -26.65 30.31 39.46
N LEU A 182 -27.36 30.70 38.42
CA LEU A 182 -27.89 32.06 38.29
C LEU A 182 -28.78 32.35 39.50
N GLN A 183 -28.26 33.03 40.53
CA GLN A 183 -29.11 33.75 41.45
C GLN A 183 -29.62 34.99 40.71
N SER A 184 -30.79 34.83 40.09
CA SER A 184 -31.65 35.93 39.67
C SER A 184 -32.04 36.71 40.93
N ASN A 185 -31.25 37.72 41.27
CA ASN A 185 -31.65 38.74 42.23
C ASN A 185 -32.58 39.70 41.48
N ASN A 186 -33.88 39.44 41.57
CA ASN A 186 -34.89 40.48 41.40
C ASN A 186 -34.94 41.28 42.69
N GLU A 187 -34.42 42.51 42.65
CA GLU A 187 -34.81 43.60 43.54
C GLU A 187 -35.16 44.83 42.70
#